data_AF-A0A120EJV6-F1
#
_entry.id   AF-A0A120EJV6-F1
#
_cell.length_a   1.000
_cell.length_b   1.000
_cell.length_c   1.000
_cell.angle_alpha   90.00
_cell.angle_beta   90.00
_cell.angle_gamma   90.00
#
_symmetry.space_group_name_H-M   'P 1'
#
loop_
_entity.id
_entity.type
_entity.pdbx_description
1 polymer ?
#
loop_
_entity_poly.entity_id
_entity_poly.type
_entity_poly.pdbx_seq_one_letter_code
_entity_poly.pdbx_strand_id
1 'polypeptide(L)'
;MLILPDITLMALNDHLQKISEEKERYDESYNDYDLVCRFRSLTQLWKKLIKKSEVPDIRFHDLRIMLKQGIHPKIVSERLVHKRVGITLETYSHIVPGLQETAVDQFANELFGKKNFC
;
A
#
# COMPACT_ATOMS: atom_id res chain seq x y z
N MET A 1 -7.48 -6.50 12.84
CA MET A 1 -8.68 -6.16 12.05
C MET A 1 -8.27 -5.09 11.05
N LEU A 2 -8.30 -5.38 9.75
CA LEU A 2 -7.94 -4.40 8.71
C LEU A 2 -9.14 -3.48 8.47
N ILE A 3 -8.97 -2.18 8.68
CA ILE A 3 -9.99 -1.18 8.34
C ILE A 3 -9.86 -0.88 6.85
N LEU A 4 -10.91 -1.16 6.08
CA LEU A 4 -10.99 -0.84 4.66
C LEU A 4 -11.66 0.53 4.49
N PRO A 5 -11.06 1.45 3.73
CA PRO A 5 -11.71 2.70 3.35
C PRO A 5 -12.98 2.45 2.53
N ASP A 6 -13.98 3.34 2.64
CA ASP A 6 -15.26 3.22 1.91
C ASP A 6 -15.06 3.14 0.39
N ILE A 7 -14.09 3.89 -0.15
CA ILE A 7 -13.72 3.82 -1.57
C ILE A 7 -13.28 2.41 -1.98
N THR A 8 -12.61 1.67 -1.10
CA THR A 8 -12.20 0.29 -1.36
C THR A 8 -13.39 -0.65 -1.30
N LEU A 9 -14.32 -0.45 -0.36
CA LEU A 9 -15.56 -1.22 -0.28
C LEU A 9 -16.44 -1.01 -1.51
N MET A 10 -16.59 0.23 -1.96
CA MET A 10 -17.33 0.55 -3.18
C MET A 10 -16.72 -0.13 -4.41
N ALA A 11 -15.39 -0.05 -4.57
CA ALA A 11 -14.69 -0.69 -5.68
C ALA A 11 -14.79 -2.22 -5.65
N LEU A 12 -14.77 -2.84 -4.45
CA LEU A 12 -14.94 -4.28 -4.29
C LEU A 12 -16.36 -4.73 -4.66
N ASN A 13 -17.39 -3.98 -4.23
CA ASN A 13 -18.78 -4.29 -4.57
C ASN A 13 -19.03 -4.17 -6.09
N ASP A 14 -18.53 -3.10 -6.72
CA ASP A 14 -18.63 -2.92 -8.17
C ASP A 14 -17.92 -4.07 -8.93
N HIS A 15 -16.77 -4.50 -8.43
CA HIS A 15 -16.04 -5.62 -9.03
C HIS A 15 -16.74 -6.98 -8.82
N LEU A 16 -17.36 -7.20 -7.66
CA LEU A 16 -18.18 -8.39 -7.42
C LEU A 16 -19.39 -8.47 -8.36
N GLN A 17 -20.03 -7.33 -8.63
CA GLN A 17 -21.14 -7.27 -9.59
C GLN A 17 -20.68 -7.66 -11.00
N LYS A 18 -19.51 -7.17 -11.44
CA LYS A 18 -18.93 -7.57 -12.73
C LYS A 18 -18.63 -9.06 -12.80
N ILE A 19 -18.13 -9.64 -11.71
CA ILE A 19 -17.89 -11.09 -11.64
C ILE A 19 -19.20 -11.86 -11.77
N SER A 20 -20.29 -11.44 -11.12
CA SER A 20 -21.58 -12.11 -11.28
C SER A 20 -22.12 -12.00 -12.70
N GLU A 21 -21.98 -10.84 -13.35
CA GLU A 21 -22.37 -10.64 -14.75
C GLU A 21 -21.54 -11.52 -15.70
N GLU A 22 -20.25 -11.69 -15.44
CA GLU A 22 -19.40 -12.62 -16.19
C GLU A 22 -19.80 -14.08 -15.96
N LYS A 23 -20.13 -14.47 -14.73
CA LYS A 23 -20.61 -15.82 -14.40
C LYS A 23 -21.90 -16.15 -15.18
N GLU A 24 -22.87 -15.24 -15.17
CA GLU A 24 -24.12 -15.41 -15.93
C GLU A 24 -23.87 -15.46 -17.44
N ARG A 25 -22.94 -14.67 -17.96
CA ARG A 25 -22.64 -14.61 -19.40
C ARG A 25 -22.00 -15.88 -19.94
N TYR A 26 -21.09 -16.48 -19.17
CA TYR A 26 -20.31 -17.65 -19.61
C TYR A 26 -20.93 -18.97 -19.12
N ASP A 27 -21.90 -18.92 -18.21
CA ASP A 27 -22.70 -20.05 -17.69
C ASP A 27 -21.83 -21.30 -17.43
N GLU A 28 -22.09 -22.44 -18.08
CA GLU A 28 -21.34 -23.69 -17.89
C GLU A 28 -19.84 -23.61 -18.25
N SER A 29 -19.43 -22.64 -19.08
CA SER A 29 -18.02 -22.46 -19.47
C SER A 29 -17.21 -21.61 -18.48
N TYR A 30 -17.87 -21.03 -17.47
CA TYR A 30 -17.20 -20.24 -16.46
C TYR A 30 -16.51 -21.14 -15.41
N ASN A 31 -15.19 -21.29 -15.53
CA ASN A 31 -14.41 -21.91 -14.46
C ASN A 31 -14.31 -20.95 -13.27
N ASP A 32 -15.08 -21.23 -12.21
CA ASP A 32 -15.02 -20.50 -10.94
C ASP A 32 -13.94 -21.08 -10.03
N TYR A 33 -12.90 -20.29 -9.79
CA TYR A 33 -11.81 -20.63 -8.86
C TYR A 33 -11.95 -19.89 -7.52
N ASP A 34 -13.11 -19.28 -7.27
CA ASP A 34 -13.37 -18.44 -6.09
C ASP A 34 -12.35 -17.28 -5.93
N LEU A 35 -11.87 -16.77 -7.07
CA LEU A 35 -10.91 -15.67 -7.13
C LEU A 35 -11.61 -14.35 -7.38
N VAL A 36 -11.50 -13.42 -6.41
CA VAL A 36 -11.96 -12.03 -6.58
C VAL A 36 -11.11 -11.30 -7.62
N CYS A 37 -9.81 -11.58 -7.68
CA CYS A 37 -8.88 -10.90 -8.58
C CYS A 37 -8.25 -11.86 -9.59
N ARG A 38 -8.86 -11.98 -10.79
CA ARG A 38 -8.41 -12.89 -11.85
C ARG A 38 -7.54 -12.17 -12.89
N PHE A 39 -6.29 -11.87 -12.55
CA PHE A 39 -5.30 -11.39 -13.52
C PHE A 39 -4.30 -12.50 -13.89
N ARG A 40 -4.17 -12.78 -15.19
CA ARG A 40 -3.13 -13.70 -15.71
C ARG A 40 -1.72 -13.13 -15.52
N SER A 41 -1.57 -11.80 -15.61
CA SER A 41 -0.32 -11.10 -15.35
C SER A 41 -0.61 -9.68 -14.86
N LEU A 42 -0.38 -9.44 -13.57
CA LEU A 42 -0.53 -8.12 -12.95
C LEU A 42 0.38 -7.10 -13.63
N THR A 43 1.61 -7.49 -14.00
CA THR A 43 2.57 -6.62 -14.68
C THR A 43 2.07 -6.15 -16.06
N GLN A 44 1.44 -7.03 -16.83
CA GLN A 44 0.90 -6.65 -18.15
C GLN A 44 -0.33 -5.75 -18.01
N LEU A 45 -1.21 -6.06 -17.06
CA LEU A 45 -2.36 -5.20 -16.75
C LEU A 45 -1.89 -3.81 -16.31
N TRP A 46 -0.90 -3.76 -15.44
CA TRP A 46 -0.30 -2.53 -14.97
C TRP A 46 0.27 -1.67 -16.09
N LYS A 47 1.06 -2.26 -17.01
CA LYS A 47 1.59 -1.54 -18.18
C LYS A 47 0.47 -0.95 -19.05
N LYS A 48 -0.65 -1.66 -19.23
CA LYS A 48 -1.81 -1.14 -19.96
C LYS A 48 -2.46 0.02 -19.24
N LEU A 49 -2.61 -0.06 -17.92
CA LEU A 49 -3.18 1.02 -17.11
C LEU A 49 -2.30 2.27 -17.16
N ILE A 50 -0.99 2.14 -16.99
CA ILE A 50 -0.03 3.25 -17.06
C ILE A 50 -0.08 3.94 -18.42
N LYS A 51 -0.09 3.16 -19.50
CA LYS A 51 -0.24 3.69 -20.87
C LYS A 51 -1.55 4.45 -21.07
N LYS A 52 -2.64 4.00 -20.43
CA LYS A 52 -3.96 4.67 -20.52
C LYS A 52 -4.03 5.94 -19.67
N SER A 53 -3.29 6.00 -18.56
CA SER A 53 -3.28 7.15 -17.66
C SER A 53 -2.31 8.26 -18.06
N GLU A 54 -1.55 8.10 -19.15
CA GLU A 54 -0.61 9.11 -19.66
C GLU A 54 0.46 9.57 -18.63
N VAL A 55 0.75 8.71 -17.65
CA VAL A 55 1.78 8.96 -16.64
C VAL A 55 3.11 8.32 -17.05
N PRO A 56 4.25 8.80 -16.52
CA PRO A 56 5.55 8.15 -16.71
C PRO A 56 5.51 6.66 -16.32
N ASP A 57 6.41 5.86 -16.90
CA ASP A 57 6.48 4.42 -16.57
C ASP A 57 6.89 4.22 -15.11
N ILE A 58 5.89 4.01 -14.27
CA ILE A 58 6.03 3.71 -12.84
C ILE A 58 5.82 2.22 -12.62
N ARG A 59 6.54 1.60 -11.69
CA ARG A 59 6.32 0.18 -11.37
C ARG A 59 5.18 0.03 -10.40
N PHE A 60 4.51 -1.12 -10.43
CA PHE A 60 3.40 -1.42 -9.52
C PHE A 60 3.81 -1.29 -8.04
N HIS A 61 5.06 -1.62 -7.71
CA HIS A 61 5.57 -1.48 -6.34
C HIS A 61 5.73 -0.03 -5.87
N ASP A 62 5.87 0.91 -6.80
CA ASP A 62 6.11 2.32 -6.48
C ASP A 62 4.82 2.98 -5.92
N LEU A 63 3.62 2.47 -6.27
CA LEU A 63 2.36 2.80 -5.59
C LEU A 63 2.44 2.59 -4.07
N ARG A 64 3.08 1.49 -3.64
CA ARG A 64 3.27 1.18 -2.22
C ARG A 64 4.23 2.17 -1.55
N ILE A 65 5.07 2.87 -2.30
CA ILE A 65 5.97 3.91 -1.77
C ILE A 65 5.21 5.26 -1.71
N MET A 66 4.41 5.59 -2.74
CA MET A 66 3.58 6.79 -2.75
C MET A 66 2.56 6.81 -1.60
N LEU A 67 1.92 5.67 -1.31
CA LEU A 67 1.03 5.53 -0.15
C LEU A 67 1.73 5.74 1.20
N LYS A 68 3.07 5.80 1.24
CA LYS A 68 3.87 6.01 2.46
C LYS A 68 4.39 7.44 2.60
N GLN A 69 4.33 8.27 1.56
CA GLN A 69 4.70 9.69 1.66
C GLN A 69 3.66 10.41 2.53
N GLY A 70 3.90 10.40 3.85
CA GLY A 70 3.02 10.98 4.87
C GLY A 70 2.55 10.03 5.99
N ILE A 71 2.90 8.74 5.97
CA ILE A 71 2.47 7.76 6.99
C ILE A 71 3.69 7.10 7.65
N HIS A 72 3.72 7.08 8.98
CA HIS A 72 4.83 6.51 9.75
C HIS A 72 5.06 5.01 9.40
N PRO A 73 6.31 4.59 9.10
CA PRO A 73 6.63 3.22 8.66
C PRO A 73 6.13 2.10 9.58
N LYS A 74 6.00 2.37 10.88
CA LYS A 74 5.45 1.43 11.88
C LYS A 74 3.98 1.08 11.60
N ILE A 75 3.13 2.05 11.29
CA ILE A 75 1.70 1.86 10.99
C ILE A 75 1.54 1.01 9.73
N VAL A 76 2.40 1.23 8.74
CA VAL A 76 2.41 0.48 7.48
C VAL A 76 2.90 -0.96 7.70
N SER A 77 3.86 -1.16 8.60
CA SER A 77 4.36 -2.48 8.97
C SER A 77 3.31 -3.31 9.70
N GLU A 78 2.54 -2.68 10.60
CA GLU A 78 1.40 -3.29 11.30
C GLU A 78 0.26 -3.65 10.34
N ARG A 79 0.00 -2.82 9.32
CA ARG A 79 -1.00 -3.10 8.27
C ARG A 79 -0.57 -4.19 7.27
N LEU A 80 0.72 -4.40 7.09
CA LEU A 80 1.30 -5.38 6.15
C LEU A 80 1.79 -6.65 6.83
N VAL A 81 1.23 -6.94 8.01
CA VAL A 81 1.13 -8.24 8.70
C VAL A 81 2.13 -9.28 8.16
N HIS A 82 3.34 -9.23 8.74
CA HIS A 82 4.28 -10.36 8.91
C HIS A 82 5.23 -10.81 7.78
N LYS A 83 5.64 -9.95 6.83
CA LYS A 83 6.88 -10.24 6.06
C LYS A 83 8.08 -9.46 6.61
N ARG A 84 8.74 -10.06 7.61
CA ARG A 84 10.04 -9.69 8.20
C ARG A 84 10.27 -8.18 8.33
N VAL A 85 10.09 -7.66 9.55
CA VAL A 85 10.37 -6.27 9.94
C VAL A 85 11.75 -5.79 9.45
N GLY A 86 12.75 -6.69 9.38
CA GLY A 86 14.10 -6.40 8.87
C GLY A 86 14.18 -5.92 7.42
N ILE A 87 13.51 -6.58 6.46
CA ILE A 87 13.53 -6.19 5.03
C ILE A 87 12.83 -4.84 4.86
N THR A 88 11.75 -4.66 5.63
CA THR A 88 10.97 -3.43 5.68
C THR A 88 11.88 -2.29 6.14
N LEU A 89 12.51 -2.36 7.32
CA LEU A 89 13.36 -1.29 7.85
C LEU A 89 14.57 -0.94 6.95
N GLU A 90 15.24 -1.95 6.38
CA GLU A 90 16.39 -1.76 5.47
C GLU A 90 16.00 -1.11 4.14
N THR A 91 14.78 -1.36 3.65
CA THR A 91 14.24 -0.71 2.45
C THR A 91 13.72 0.70 2.72
N TYR A 92 13.47 1.11 3.98
CA TYR A 92 12.94 2.44 4.31
C TYR A 92 13.96 3.40 4.92
N SER A 93 15.11 2.92 5.36
CA SER A 93 16.14 3.73 6.00
C SER A 93 16.70 4.85 5.10
N HIS A 94 16.71 4.69 3.78
CA HIS A 94 17.21 5.69 2.84
C HIS A 94 16.16 6.72 2.37
N ILE A 95 14.87 6.47 2.60
CA ILE A 95 13.76 7.29 2.09
C ILE A 95 13.24 8.26 3.16
N VAL A 96 13.69 8.11 4.41
CA VAL A 96 13.35 9.04 5.49
C VAL A 96 14.62 9.70 6.05
N PRO A 97 15.29 10.58 5.29
CA PRO A 97 16.28 11.49 5.87
C PRO A 97 15.59 12.32 6.96
N GLY A 98 16.18 12.41 8.15
CA GLY A 98 15.67 13.23 9.26
C GLY A 98 14.83 12.51 10.32
N LEU A 99 14.49 11.22 10.15
CA LEU A 99 13.80 10.47 11.23
C LEU A 99 14.72 10.24 12.43
N GLN A 100 16.02 10.07 12.19
CA GLN A 100 17.01 9.97 13.27
C GLN A 100 17.21 11.31 13.98
N GLU A 101 17.29 12.42 13.25
CA GLU A 101 17.36 13.76 13.86
C GLU A 101 16.11 14.04 14.69
N THR A 102 14.92 13.76 14.17
CA THR A 102 13.67 13.98 14.91
C THR A 102 13.57 13.07 16.14
N ALA A 103 14.03 11.83 16.05
CA ALA A 103 14.06 10.90 17.19
C ALA A 103 15.11 11.32 18.23
N VAL A 104 16.28 11.81 17.80
CA VAL A 104 17.32 12.35 18.68
C VAL A 104 16.84 13.64 19.34
N ASP A 105 16.16 14.53 18.62
CA ASP A 105 15.61 15.77 19.16
C ASP A 105 14.46 15.50 20.14
N GLN A 106 13.57 14.55 19.86
CA GLN A 106 12.54 14.13 20.80
C GLN A 106 13.15 13.48 22.05
N PHE A 107 14.12 12.59 21.86
CA PHE A 107 14.82 11.94 22.96
C PHE A 107 15.61 12.94 23.82
N ALA A 108 16.27 13.91 23.18
CA ALA A 108 16.99 14.99 23.86
C ALA A 108 16.03 15.92 24.61
N ASN A 109 14.88 16.27 24.03
CA ASN A 109 13.88 17.09 24.71
C ASN A 109 13.19 16.36 25.88
N GLU A 110 13.03 15.04 25.80
CA GLU A 110 12.47 14.23 26.90
C GLU A 110 13.48 14.00 28.02
N LEU A 111 14.77 13.81 27.71
CA LEU A 111 15.85 13.67 28.70
C LEU A 111 16.28 15.01 29.32
N PHE A 112 16.33 16.06 28.51
CA PHE A 112 16.73 17.41 28.89
C PHE A 112 15.51 18.34 28.80
N GLY A 113 14.43 18.00 29.50
CA GLY A 113 13.25 18.85 29.59
C GLY A 113 13.63 20.28 29.93
N LYS A 114 13.14 21.23 29.11
CA LYS A 114 13.29 22.70 29.20
C LYS A 114 13.92 23.18 30.53
N LYS A 115 15.24 23.21 30.60
CA LYS A 115 15.91 24.17 31.48
C LYS A 115 16.13 25.42 30.64
N ASN A 116 15.28 26.40 30.89
CA ASN A 116 15.57 27.79 30.57
C ASN A 116 16.92 28.12 31.20
N PHE A 117 17.98 28.14 30.39
CA PHE A 117 19.21 28.82 30.76
C PHE A 117 19.07 30.23 30.20
N CYS A 118 18.84 31.17 31.12
CA CYS A 118 19.07 32.59 30.94
C CYS A 118 20.54 32.86 30.60
#